data_AF-A0A950GZC4-F1
#
_entry.id   AF-A0A950GZC4-F1
#
_cell.length_a   1.000
_cell.length_b   1.000
_cell.length_c   1.000
_cell.angle_alpha   90.00
_cell.angle_beta   90.00
_cell.angle_gamma   90.00
#
_symmetry.space_group_name_H-M   'P 1'
#
loop_
_entity.id
_entity.type
_entity.pdbx_description
1 polymer ?
#
loop_
_entity_poly.entity_id
_entity_poly.type
_entity_poly.pdbx_seq_one_letter_code
_entity_poly.pdbx_strand_id
1 'polypeptide(L)'
;MIAGLPRSGTTWTQEVMVRATGVVKVGEPDNEDKHPASIYAKRKLGRYPVLAPGEDDRDYRHLWEWILGGAREDQRDRLALAILKSGSDQRIHDGRHDPRAWLAGRVARGHQPAETPPGRVVTKSIHLQLALEWVAANFDVDMLVLFRHPANVLASWIEV
;
A
#
# COMPACT_ATOMS: atom_id res chain seq x y z
N MET A 1 -11.75 2.15 2.84
CA MET A 1 -10.61 1.52 2.13
C MET A 1 -11.11 0.80 0.89
N ILE A 2 -10.40 0.93 -0.23
CA ILE A 2 -10.74 0.26 -1.49
C ILE A 2 -9.74 -0.86 -1.77
N ALA A 3 -10.21 -2.10 -1.87
CA ALA A 3 -9.37 -3.25 -2.19
C ALA A 3 -9.82 -3.87 -3.53
N GLY A 4 -8.86 -4.34 -4.33
CA GLY A 4 -9.16 -5.03 -5.57
C GLY A 4 -7.88 -5.44 -6.28
N LEU A 5 -7.98 -6.26 -7.33
CA LEU A 5 -6.80 -6.61 -8.13
C LEU A 5 -6.31 -5.43 -8.97
N PRO A 6 -5.04 -5.41 -9.42
CA PRO A 6 -4.60 -4.47 -10.45
C PRO A 6 -5.59 -4.47 -11.63
N ARG A 7 -5.90 -3.30 -12.17
CA ARG A 7 -6.88 -3.12 -13.27
C ARG A 7 -8.34 -3.43 -12.92
N SER A 8 -8.71 -3.56 -11.65
CA SER A 8 -10.13 -3.72 -11.24
C SER A 8 -10.93 -2.41 -11.15
N GLY A 9 -10.31 -1.25 -11.43
CA GLY A 9 -10.96 0.06 -11.34
C GLY A 9 -10.84 0.75 -9.98
N THR A 10 -9.96 0.27 -9.09
CA THR A 10 -9.69 0.88 -7.76
C THR A 10 -9.30 2.35 -7.87
N THR A 11 -8.45 2.71 -8.82
CA THR A 11 -8.05 4.12 -9.05
C THR A 11 -9.24 4.99 -9.42
N TRP A 12 -10.06 4.58 -10.41
CA TRP A 12 -11.23 5.37 -10.82
C TRP A 12 -12.22 5.55 -9.67
N THR A 13 -12.49 4.47 -8.93
CA THR A 13 -13.39 4.49 -7.76
C THR A 13 -12.88 5.46 -6.70
N GLN A 14 -11.57 5.46 -6.42
CA GLN A 14 -10.95 6.40 -5.50
C GLN A 14 -11.10 7.84 -5.96
N GLU A 15 -10.85 8.14 -7.25
CA GLU A 15 -10.99 9.50 -7.78
C GLU A 15 -12.42 10.03 -7.63
N VAL A 16 -13.43 9.17 -7.81
CA VAL A 16 -14.84 9.53 -7.59
C VAL A 16 -15.10 9.84 -6.13
N MET A 17 -14.67 8.98 -5.19
CA MET A 17 -14.89 9.18 -3.76
C MET A 17 -14.22 10.45 -3.22
N VAL A 18 -13.04 10.79 -3.72
CA VAL A 18 -12.28 11.98 -3.30
C VAL A 18 -12.97 13.30 -3.72
N ARG A 19 -13.97 13.26 -4.60
CA ARG A 19 -14.80 14.45 -4.91
C ARG A 19 -15.73 14.86 -3.77
N ALA A 20 -15.98 13.98 -2.80
CA ALA A 20 -16.77 14.33 -1.63
C ALA A 20 -16.00 15.27 -0.68
N THR A 21 -16.70 16.23 -0.09
CA THR A 21 -16.13 17.18 0.88
C THR A 21 -15.57 16.47 2.11
N GLY A 22 -14.40 16.91 2.58
CA GLY A 22 -13.78 16.36 3.80
C GLY A 22 -13.11 14.99 3.61
N VAL A 23 -12.93 14.53 2.37
CA VAL A 23 -12.20 13.30 2.06
C VAL A 23 -10.72 13.60 1.77
N VAL A 24 -9.85 12.79 2.35
CA VAL A 24 -8.40 12.83 2.12
C VAL A 24 -8.01 11.65 1.25
N LYS A 25 -7.39 11.95 0.11
CA LYS A 25 -6.86 10.93 -0.79
C LYS A 25 -5.52 10.44 -0.29
N VAL A 26 -5.43 9.15 -0.01
CA VAL A 26 -4.16 8.44 0.22
C VAL A 26 -4.01 7.44 -0.90
N GLY A 27 -2.93 7.49 -1.67
CA GLY A 27 -2.80 6.67 -2.89
C GLY A 27 -2.74 5.17 -2.62
N GLU A 28 -1.57 4.58 -2.82
CA GLU A 28 -1.36 3.15 -2.57
C GLU A 28 -0.04 2.98 -1.81
N PRO A 29 0.05 3.45 -0.55
CA PRO A 29 1.34 3.52 0.15
C PRO A 29 1.88 2.16 0.59
N ASP A 30 1.07 1.10 0.46
CA ASP A 30 1.46 -0.31 0.62
C ASP A 30 2.05 -0.94 -0.65
N ASN A 31 2.25 -0.13 -1.70
CA ASN A 31 2.92 -0.50 -2.93
C ASN A 31 4.43 -0.28 -2.85
N GLU A 32 5.19 -1.38 -2.80
CA GLU A 32 6.63 -1.38 -2.65
C GLU A 32 7.40 -0.85 -3.86
N ASP A 33 6.75 -0.77 -5.02
CA ASP A 33 7.33 -0.18 -6.22
C ASP A 33 7.40 1.35 -6.10
N LYS A 34 6.54 1.93 -5.27
CA LYS A 34 6.34 3.38 -5.17
C LYS A 34 6.74 3.95 -3.81
N HIS A 35 6.59 3.16 -2.75
CA HIS A 35 6.71 3.64 -1.38
C HIS A 35 7.70 2.76 -0.59
N PRO A 36 8.89 3.30 -0.26
CA PRO A 36 9.90 2.58 0.51
C PRO A 36 9.40 2.05 1.86
N ALA A 37 8.45 2.73 2.50
CA ALA A 37 7.77 2.32 3.73
C ALA A 37 7.30 0.85 3.67
N SER A 38 6.65 0.50 2.57
CA SER A 38 6.06 -0.81 2.38
C SER A 38 7.10 -1.89 2.11
N ILE A 39 8.26 -1.56 1.52
CA ILE A 39 9.39 -2.51 1.40
C ILE A 39 9.81 -3.00 2.78
N TYR A 40 9.97 -2.08 3.74
CA TYR A 40 10.35 -2.45 5.09
C TYR A 40 9.25 -3.21 5.82
N ALA A 41 8.02 -2.70 5.79
CA ALA A 41 6.89 -3.29 6.48
C ALA A 41 6.56 -4.71 5.99
N LYS A 42 6.69 -4.96 4.68
CA LYS A 42 6.32 -6.23 4.05
C LYS A 42 7.48 -7.22 3.93
N ARG A 43 8.68 -6.87 4.41
CA ARG A 43 9.92 -7.65 4.20
C ARG A 43 9.86 -9.13 4.64
N LYS A 44 8.96 -9.48 5.57
CA LYS A 44 8.75 -10.85 6.04
C LYS A 44 7.52 -11.54 5.41
N LEU A 45 6.62 -10.75 4.82
CA LEU A 45 5.30 -11.18 4.35
C LEU A 45 5.25 -11.31 2.82
N GLY A 46 6.23 -10.72 2.11
CA GLY A 46 6.29 -10.70 0.65
C GLY A 46 5.42 -9.62 0.02
N ARG A 47 5.33 -9.63 -1.32
CA ARG A 47 4.58 -8.63 -2.11
C ARG A 47 3.08 -8.61 -1.81
N TYR A 48 2.50 -9.79 -1.60
CA TYR A 48 1.10 -9.96 -1.20
C TYR A 48 1.09 -10.54 0.21
N PRO A 49 1.04 -9.70 1.26
CA PRO A 49 1.05 -10.17 2.64
C PRO A 49 -0.09 -11.15 2.89
N VAL A 50 0.24 -12.27 3.53
CA VAL A 50 -0.72 -13.29 3.95
C VAL A 50 -0.82 -13.22 5.47
N LEU A 51 -1.96 -12.73 5.97
CA LEU A 51 -2.23 -12.64 7.39
C LEU A 51 -3.71 -12.95 7.65
N ALA A 52 -3.97 -13.86 8.59
CA ALA A 52 -5.30 -14.18 9.07
C ALA A 52 -5.66 -13.34 10.30
N PRO A 53 -6.95 -13.08 10.59
CA PRO A 53 -7.36 -12.42 11.82
C PRO A 53 -6.74 -13.06 13.07
N GLY A 54 -6.20 -12.23 13.97
CA GLY A 54 -5.52 -12.68 15.20
C GLY A 54 -4.01 -12.88 15.08
N GLU A 55 -3.46 -12.96 13.87
CA GLU A 55 -2.01 -12.94 13.66
C GLU A 55 -1.44 -11.54 13.91
N ASP A 56 -0.18 -11.46 14.32
CA ASP A 56 0.48 -10.18 14.62
C ASP A 56 1.73 -10.00 13.76
N ASP A 57 1.78 -8.88 13.03
CA ASP A 57 3.01 -8.35 12.46
C ASP A 57 3.08 -6.86 12.77
N ARG A 58 3.99 -6.49 13.68
CA ARG A 58 4.12 -5.12 14.18
C ARG A 58 4.49 -4.13 13.10
N ASP A 59 5.35 -4.51 12.16
CA ASP A 59 5.81 -3.58 11.12
C ASP A 59 4.71 -3.36 10.08
N TYR A 60 3.95 -4.39 9.75
CA TYR A 60 2.80 -4.30 8.86
C TYR A 60 1.62 -3.55 9.51
N ARG A 61 1.35 -3.77 10.81
CA ARG A 61 0.39 -2.94 11.57
C ARG A 61 0.78 -1.48 11.55
N HIS A 62 2.04 -1.19 11.84
CA HIS A 62 2.54 0.17 11.85
C HIS A 62 2.43 0.88 10.48
N LEU A 63 2.65 0.15 9.38
CA LEU A 63 2.38 0.66 8.03
C LEU A 63 0.91 1.08 7.87
N TRP A 64 -0.02 0.22 8.29
CA TRP A 64 -1.46 0.51 8.17
C TRP A 64 -1.92 1.65 9.07
N GLU A 65 -1.38 1.76 10.29
CA GLU A 65 -1.60 2.93 11.16
C GLU A 65 -1.18 4.22 10.45
N TRP A 66 -0.01 4.23 9.83
CA TRP A 66 0.47 5.39 9.07
C TRP A 66 -0.41 5.69 7.84
N ILE A 67 -0.81 4.66 7.08
CA ILE A 67 -1.69 4.81 5.90
C ILE A 67 -3.03 5.41 6.30
N LEU A 68 -3.66 4.87 7.33
CA LEU A 68 -4.97 5.30 7.83
C LEU A 68 -4.89 6.66 8.53
N GLY A 69 -3.71 7.02 9.07
CA GLY A 69 -3.39 8.37 9.54
C GLY A 69 -3.15 9.40 8.42
N GLY A 70 -3.33 9.02 7.15
CA GLY A 70 -3.20 9.94 6.01
C GLY A 70 -1.87 9.86 5.25
N ALA A 71 -1.00 8.90 5.59
CA ALA A 71 0.26 8.63 4.91
C ALA A 71 1.13 9.88 4.66
N ARG A 72 1.25 10.76 5.67
CA ARG A 72 2.06 11.98 5.54
C ARG A 72 3.54 11.59 5.43
N GLU A 73 4.17 12.04 4.35
CA GLU A 73 5.59 11.82 4.09
C GLU A 73 6.43 12.98 4.64
N ASP A 74 7.54 12.65 5.30
CA ASP A 74 8.52 13.60 5.83
C ASP A 74 9.78 13.72 4.94
N GLN A 75 10.83 14.40 5.44
CA GLN A 75 12.09 14.53 4.72
C GLN A 75 12.85 13.20 4.55
N ARG A 76 12.71 12.28 5.52
CA ARG A 76 13.32 10.95 5.46
C ARG A 76 12.64 10.11 4.39
N ASP A 77 11.32 10.22 4.24
CA ASP A 77 10.58 9.50 3.21
C ASP A 77 10.98 9.95 1.81
N ARG A 78 11.19 11.26 1.63
CA ARG A 78 11.73 11.81 0.38
C ARG A 78 13.14 11.31 0.08
N LEU A 79 14.00 11.25 1.09
CA LEU A 79 15.34 10.69 0.95
C LEU A 79 15.28 9.20 0.58
N ALA A 80 14.46 8.42 1.28
CA ALA A 80 14.25 7.01 0.99
C ALA A 80 13.75 6.80 -0.44
N LEU A 81 12.82 7.63 -0.90
CA LEU A 81 12.30 7.58 -2.26
C LEU A 81 13.39 7.92 -3.30
N ALA A 82 14.28 8.88 -2.99
CA ALA A 82 15.42 9.18 -3.85
C ALA A 82 16.41 8.00 -3.95
N ILE A 83 16.69 7.33 -2.83
CA ILE A 83 17.49 6.09 -2.80
C ILE A 83 16.82 5.02 -3.65
N LEU A 84 15.50 4.83 -3.50
CA LEU A 84 14.74 3.85 -4.27
C LEU A 84 14.80 4.16 -5.77
N LYS A 85 14.46 5.38 -6.20
CA LYS A 85 14.46 5.79 -7.61
C LYS A 85 15.82 5.69 -8.30
N SER A 86 16.92 5.76 -7.54
CA SER A 86 18.25 5.58 -8.09
C SER A 86 18.55 4.13 -8.51
N GLY A 87 17.78 3.13 -8.08
CA GLY A 87 17.96 1.72 -8.47
C GLY A 87 17.16 1.32 -9.73
N SER A 88 17.25 0.05 -10.12
CA SER A 88 16.69 -0.44 -11.39
C SER A 88 15.15 -0.56 -11.38
N ASP A 89 14.52 -0.23 -12.50
CA ASP A 89 13.05 -0.34 -12.70
C ASP A 89 12.54 -1.80 -12.77
N GLN A 90 13.42 -2.80 -12.95
CA GLN A 90 13.08 -4.22 -13.14
C GLN A 90 12.93 -5.03 -11.83
N ARG A 91 12.57 -4.38 -10.72
CA ARG A 91 12.61 -4.96 -9.36
C ARG A 91 11.68 -6.14 -9.08
N ILE A 92 10.62 -6.31 -9.88
CA ILE A 92 9.44 -7.10 -9.50
C ILE A 92 9.46 -8.52 -10.06
N HIS A 93 10.26 -8.77 -11.11
CA HIS A 93 10.12 -10.01 -11.87
C HIS A 93 10.97 -11.17 -11.35
N ASP A 94 12.10 -10.91 -10.67
CA ASP A 94 13.11 -11.96 -10.43
C ASP A 94 13.36 -12.30 -8.95
N GLY A 95 12.70 -11.67 -7.99
CA GLY A 95 12.93 -11.93 -6.56
C GLY A 95 14.37 -11.67 -6.07
N ARG A 96 15.15 -10.89 -6.84
CA ARG A 96 16.56 -10.62 -6.55
C ARG A 96 16.71 -9.62 -5.40
N HIS A 97 17.73 -9.85 -4.58
CA HIS A 97 18.07 -8.97 -3.47
C HIS A 97 18.59 -7.61 -3.99
N ASP A 98 17.79 -6.55 -3.89
CA ASP A 98 18.20 -5.18 -4.20
C ASP A 98 18.67 -4.45 -2.92
N PRO A 99 19.99 -4.22 -2.74
CA PRO A 99 20.50 -3.53 -1.56
C PRO A 99 20.02 -2.08 -1.46
N ARG A 100 19.67 -1.43 -2.58
CA ARG A 100 19.12 -0.06 -2.57
C ARG A 100 17.68 -0.06 -2.10
N ALA A 101 16.85 -0.99 -2.56
CA ALA A 101 15.49 -1.17 -2.05
C ALA A 101 15.50 -1.49 -0.54
N TRP A 102 16.40 -2.39 -0.12
CA TRP A 102 16.60 -2.69 1.30
C TRP A 102 16.98 -1.43 2.09
N LEU A 103 17.97 -0.66 1.61
CA LEU A 103 18.40 0.57 2.28
C LEU A 103 17.27 1.62 2.31
N ALA A 104 16.57 1.82 1.19
CA ALA A 104 15.44 2.74 1.10
C ALA A 104 14.36 2.37 2.13
N GLY A 105 13.97 1.09 2.21
CA GLY A 105 13.03 0.64 3.22
C GLY A 105 13.54 0.87 4.66
N ARG A 106 14.83 0.62 4.91
CA ARG A 106 15.43 0.87 6.24
C ARG A 106 15.49 2.35 6.60
N VAL A 107 15.66 3.25 5.64
CA VAL A 107 15.61 4.72 5.86
C VAL A 107 14.18 5.15 6.13
N ALA A 108 13.22 4.62 5.38
CA ALA A 108 11.78 4.83 5.57
C ALA A 108 11.18 4.02 6.72
N ARG A 109 11.98 3.55 7.69
CA ARG A 109 11.42 2.89 8.88
C ARG A 109 10.96 3.95 9.88
N GLY A 110 9.87 3.67 10.60
CA GLY A 110 9.41 4.50 11.71
C GLY A 110 8.61 5.73 11.29
N HIS A 111 7.72 5.55 10.32
CA HIS A 111 6.72 6.57 10.00
C HIS A 111 5.83 6.79 11.22
N GLN A 112 5.64 8.04 11.62
CA GLN A 112 4.69 8.31 12.70
C GLN A 112 3.29 8.44 12.12
N PRO A 113 2.31 7.62 12.56
CA PRO A 113 0.92 7.88 12.23
C PRO A 113 0.54 9.27 12.76
N ALA A 114 -0.21 10.02 11.96
CA ALA A 114 -0.78 11.26 12.46
C ALA A 114 -1.80 10.93 13.56
N GLU A 115 -1.81 11.70 14.64
CA GLU A 115 -2.78 11.53 15.74
C GLU A 115 -4.22 11.67 15.26
N THR A 116 -4.46 12.51 14.24
CA THR A 116 -5.78 12.67 13.61
C THR A 116 -5.61 13.04 12.14
N PRO A 117 -6.21 12.29 11.20
CA PRO A 117 -6.21 12.68 9.80
C PRO A 117 -7.08 13.92 9.61
N PRO A 118 -6.79 14.78 8.60
CA PRO A 118 -7.53 16.02 8.39
C PRO A 118 -8.97 15.83 7.86
N GLY A 119 -9.43 14.58 7.73
CA GLY A 119 -10.74 14.21 7.19
C GLY A 119 -10.87 12.68 7.05
N ARG A 120 -11.92 12.22 6.36
CA ARG A 120 -12.12 10.79 6.09
C ARG A 120 -11.09 10.30 5.08
N VAL A 121 -10.21 9.41 5.48
CA VAL A 121 -9.16 8.87 4.61
C VAL A 121 -9.74 7.83 3.65
N VAL A 122 -9.54 8.05 2.35
CA VAL A 122 -9.84 7.06 1.31
C VAL A 122 -8.52 6.62 0.70
N THR A 123 -8.10 5.42 1.12
CA THR A 123 -6.93 4.70 0.58
C THR A 123 -7.34 3.56 -0.33
N LYS A 124 -6.46 3.17 -1.26
CA LYS A 124 -6.62 1.97 -2.07
C LYS A 124 -5.43 1.02 -1.91
N SER A 125 -5.66 -0.27 -2.12
CA SER A 125 -4.61 -1.29 -2.22
C SER A 125 -4.91 -2.30 -3.33
N ILE A 126 -3.87 -2.69 -4.06
CA ILE A 126 -3.86 -3.86 -4.94
C ILE A 126 -2.96 -4.98 -4.41
N HIS A 127 -2.51 -4.92 -3.15
CA HIS A 127 -1.68 -5.94 -2.52
C HIS A 127 -2.35 -6.59 -1.29
N LEU A 128 -3.54 -6.14 -0.90
CA LEU A 128 -4.21 -6.54 0.34
C LEU A 128 -5.00 -7.86 0.25
N GLN A 129 -5.11 -8.50 -0.92
CA GLN A 129 -6.11 -9.56 -1.16
C GLN A 129 -6.02 -10.73 -0.16
N LEU A 130 -4.83 -11.02 0.35
CA LEU A 130 -4.57 -12.14 1.29
C LEU A 130 -4.42 -11.70 2.76
N ALA A 131 -4.60 -10.41 3.05
CA ALA A 131 -4.58 -9.83 4.40
C ALA A 131 -5.78 -8.91 4.67
N LEU A 132 -6.81 -8.98 3.81
CA LEU A 132 -8.00 -8.13 3.87
C LEU A 132 -8.74 -8.29 5.20
N GLU A 133 -9.01 -9.53 5.59
CA GLU A 133 -9.72 -9.85 6.83
C GLU A 133 -8.89 -9.44 8.06
N TRP A 134 -7.56 -9.58 7.98
CA TRP A 134 -6.67 -9.10 9.04
C TRP A 134 -6.78 -7.58 9.22
N VAL A 135 -6.75 -6.78 8.14
CA VAL A 135 -6.92 -5.32 8.27
C VAL A 135 -8.31 -4.99 8.83
N ALA A 136 -9.36 -5.66 8.36
CA ALA A 136 -10.72 -5.43 8.83
C ALA A 136 -10.90 -5.76 10.33
N ALA A 137 -10.18 -6.77 10.82
CA ALA A 137 -10.22 -7.16 12.23
C ALA A 137 -9.37 -6.27 13.16
N ASN A 138 -8.35 -5.59 12.61
CA ASN A 138 -7.39 -4.82 13.41
C ASN A 138 -7.61 -3.30 13.39
N PHE A 139 -8.40 -2.80 12.44
CA PHE A 139 -8.62 -1.37 12.26
C PHE A 139 -10.11 -1.07 12.07
N ASP A 140 -10.54 0.07 12.59
CA ASP A 140 -11.88 0.60 12.35
C ASP A 140 -11.94 1.21 10.93
N VAL A 141 -12.20 0.36 9.94
CA VAL A 141 -12.22 0.73 8.52
C VAL A 141 -13.41 0.16 7.77
N ASP A 142 -14.13 1.02 7.05
CA ASP A 142 -15.10 0.60 6.04
C ASP A 142 -14.37 0.04 4.82
N MET A 143 -14.70 -1.17 4.38
CA MET A 143 -14.07 -1.81 3.21
C MET A 143 -14.98 -1.89 2.00
N LEU A 144 -14.47 -1.43 0.86
CA LEU A 144 -15.07 -1.61 -0.47
C LEU A 144 -14.19 -2.54 -1.29
N VAL A 145 -14.69 -3.74 -1.58
CA VAL A 145 -13.98 -4.74 -2.39
C VAL A 145 -14.51 -4.70 -3.82
N LEU A 146 -13.62 -4.47 -4.78
CA LEU A 146 -13.96 -4.44 -6.20
C LEU A 146 -13.62 -5.77 -6.85
N PHE A 147 -14.65 -6.38 -7.46
CA PHE A 147 -14.51 -7.58 -8.26
C PHE A 147 -14.51 -7.24 -9.75
N ARG A 148 -13.62 -7.88 -10.50
CA ARG A 148 -13.62 -7.85 -11.96
C ARG A 148 -13.43 -9.28 -12.46
N HIS A 149 -14.09 -9.63 -13.55
CA HIS A 149 -13.92 -10.94 -14.18
C HIS A 149 -12.43 -11.20 -14.46
N PRO A 150 -11.86 -12.34 -14.04
CA PRO A 150 -10.42 -12.59 -14.13
C PRO A 150 -9.91 -12.55 -15.57
N ALA A 151 -10.69 -13.05 -16.53
CA ALA A 151 -10.31 -12.96 -17.95
C ALA A 151 -10.16 -11.51 -18.44
N ASN A 152 -10.95 -10.57 -17.90
CA ASN A 152 -10.83 -9.15 -18.27
C ASN A 152 -9.60 -8.50 -17.64
N VAL A 153 -9.17 -8.99 -16.47
CA VAL A 153 -7.91 -8.56 -15.84
C VAL A 153 -6.73 -9.05 -16.66
N LEU A 154 -6.72 -10.35 -17.02
CA LEU A 154 -5.67 -10.96 -17.83
C LEU A 154 -5.57 -10.34 -19.22
N ALA A 155 -6.68 -10.17 -19.92
CA ALA A 155 -6.71 -9.49 -21.22
C ALA A 155 -6.10 -8.09 -21.13
N SER A 156 -6.45 -7.34 -20.08
CA SER A 156 -5.89 -6.02 -19.84
C SER A 156 -4.40 -6.01 -19.47
N TRP A 157 -3.81 -7.12 -19.05
CA TRP A 157 -2.35 -7.22 -18.82
C TRP A 157 -1.62 -7.61 -20.09
N ILE A 158 -2.24 -8.40 -20.97
CA ILE A 158 -1.66 -8.80 -22.26
C ILE A 158 -1.61 -7.63 -23.25
N GLU A 159 -2.57 -6.71 -23.17
CA GLU A 159 -2.62 -5.51 -24.02
C GLU A 159 -1.56 -4.43 -23.69
N VAL A 160 -0.77 -4.60 -22.62
CA VAL A 160 0.17 -3.58 -22.09
C VAL A 160 1.62 -3.96 -22.40
#